data_AF-A0A1I8J722-F1
#
_entry.id   AF-A0A1I8J722-F1
#
_cell.length_a   1.000
_cell.length_b   1.000
_cell.length_c   1.000
_cell.angle_alpha   90.00
_cell.angle_beta   90.00
_cell.angle_gamma   90.00
#
_symmetry.space_group_name_H-M   'P 1'
#
loop_
_entity.id
_entity.type
_entity.pdbx_description
1 polymer ?
#
loop_
_entity_poly.entity_id
_entity_poly.type
_entity_poly.pdbx_seq_one_letter_code
_entity_poly.pdbx_strand_id
1 'polypeptide(L)'
;MSILIEEIEKCRRKVQTLINYTNVLIPLVYTQVVIIAVYSYFLLQLFSQQFINAKNTAAELSRQLNRSVQPIHIVEFAGSAEHHGEAFVMDDRIDLFVPVFGVFRFLFLMGWMKVAMCLINPFGNDDEDFQILDILKYNL
;
A
#
# COMPACT_ATOMS: atom_id res chain seq x y z
N MET A 1 -51.99 17.46 23.21
CA MET A 1 -51.62 18.18 21.97
C MET A 1 -50.12 18.49 21.94
N SER A 2 -49.52 18.98 23.03
CA SER A 2 -48.06 19.19 23.16
C SER A 2 -47.22 17.92 22.91
N ILE A 3 -47.65 16.77 23.43
CA ILE A 3 -46.93 15.48 23.27
C ILE A 3 -46.82 15.06 21.80
N LEU A 4 -47.88 15.25 21.00
CA LEU A 4 -47.86 14.94 19.57
C LEU A 4 -46.93 15.87 18.80
N ILE A 5 -46.92 17.17 19.16
CA ILE A 5 -46.03 18.16 18.57
C ILE A 5 -44.57 17.81 18.90
N GLU A 6 -44.29 17.38 20.13
CA GLU A 6 -42.95 16.97 20.56
C GLU A 6 -42.41 15.78 19.75
N GLU A 7 -43.22 14.74 19.52
CA GLU A 7 -42.81 13.57 18.73
C GLU A 7 -42.66 13.90 17.23
N ILE A 8 -43.50 14.76 16.67
CA ILE A 8 -43.35 15.25 15.29
C ILE A 8 -42.06 16.06 15.15
N GLU A 9 -41.75 16.93 16.10
CA GLU A 9 -40.50 17.68 16.08
C GLU A 9 -39.27 16.77 16.23
N LYS A 10 -39.37 15.72 17.05
CA LYS A 10 -38.30 14.73 17.20
C LYS A 10 -38.05 13.98 15.90
N CYS A 11 -39.11 13.61 15.18
CA CYS A 11 -39.00 13.04 13.85
C CYS A 11 -38.33 14.02 12.87
N ARG A 12 -38.81 15.27 12.83
CA ARG A 12 -38.24 16.34 11.98
C ARG A 12 -36.76 16.56 12.25
N ARG A 13 -36.33 16.57 13.52
CA ARG A 13 -34.92 16.72 13.90
C ARG A 13 -34.06 15.57 13.35
N LYS A 14 -34.53 14.33 13.43
CA LYS A 14 -33.80 13.16 12.87
C LYS A 14 -33.65 13.23 11.35
N VAL A 15 -34.72 13.59 10.64
CA VAL A 15 -34.68 13.78 9.18
C VAL A 15 -33.77 14.95 8.80
N GLN A 16 -33.79 16.05 9.57
CA GLN A 16 -32.91 17.19 9.33
C GLN A 16 -31.44 16.82 9.49
N THR A 17 -31.10 16.03 10.52
CA THR A 17 -29.74 15.53 10.70
C THR A 17 -29.30 14.67 9.51
N LEU A 18 -30.18 13.80 9.00
CA LEU A 18 -29.90 12.99 7.82
C LEU A 18 -29.63 13.84 6.57
N ILE A 19 -30.48 14.85 6.32
CA ILE A 19 -30.29 15.81 5.22
C ILE A 19 -28.97 16.56 5.37
N ASN A 20 -28.59 16.97 6.59
CA ASN A 20 -27.34 17.66 6.83
C ASN A 20 -26.12 16.79 6.47
N TYR A 21 -26.15 15.48 6.77
CA TYR A 21 -25.08 14.55 6.38
C TYR A 21 -24.97 14.35 4.87
N THR A 22 -26.08 14.40 4.13
CA THR A 22 -26.07 14.29 2.66
C THR A 22 -25.71 15.60 1.97
N ASN A 23 -26.13 16.74 2.53
CA ASN A 23 -25.93 18.05 1.93
C ASN A 23 -24.49 18.57 2.12
N VAL A 24 -23.86 18.24 3.24
CA VAL A 24 -22.44 18.54 3.48
C VAL A 24 -21.60 17.37 3.00
N LEU A 25 -21.35 17.33 1.68
CA LEU A 25 -20.46 16.35 1.07
C LEU A 25 -19.02 16.63 1.48
N ILE A 26 -18.25 15.57 1.73
CA ILE A 26 -16.80 15.70 1.93
C ILE A 26 -16.20 16.33 0.66
N PRO A 27 -15.36 17.37 0.77
CA PRO A 27 -14.71 17.98 -0.38
C PRO A 27 -14.01 16.93 -1.25
N LEU A 28 -14.35 16.92 -2.54
CA LEU A 28 -13.84 15.94 -3.51
C LEU A 28 -12.30 15.86 -3.53
N VAL A 29 -11.64 16.99 -3.28
CA VAL A 29 -10.18 17.07 -3.21
C VAL A 29 -9.58 16.16 -2.13
N TYR A 30 -10.27 15.93 -1.00
CA TYR A 30 -9.74 15.12 0.08
C TYR A 30 -9.64 13.65 -0.29
N THR A 31 -10.68 13.10 -0.91
CA THR A 31 -10.65 11.71 -1.38
C THR A 31 -9.66 11.57 -2.53
N GLN A 32 -9.58 12.55 -3.43
CA GLN A 32 -8.62 12.55 -4.53
C GLN A 32 -7.16 12.53 -4.05
N VAL A 33 -6.80 13.39 -3.09
CA VAL A 33 -5.43 13.43 -2.55
C VAL A 33 -5.05 12.09 -1.92
N VAL A 34 -5.96 11.47 -1.17
CA VAL A 34 -5.73 10.14 -0.58
C VAL A 34 -5.55 9.06 -1.65
N ILE A 35 -6.41 9.05 -2.67
CA ILE A 35 -6.31 8.09 -3.80
C ILE A 35 -4.95 8.23 -4.50
N ILE A 36 -4.54 9.46 -4.82
CA ILE A 36 -3.27 9.73 -5.51
C ILE A 36 -2.09 9.33 -4.64
N ALA A 37 -2.12 9.63 -3.34
CA ALA A 37 -1.05 9.25 -2.41
C ALA A 37 -0.89 7.73 -2.30
N VAL A 38 -1.99 7.00 -2.10
CA VAL A 38 -1.94 5.54 -1.97
C VAL A 38 -1.53 4.87 -3.29
N TYR A 39 -2.08 5.32 -4.41
CA TYR A 39 -1.73 4.74 -5.72
C TYR A 39 -0.30 5.06 -6.15
N SER A 40 0.19 6.28 -5.94
CA SER A 40 1.59 6.62 -6.27
C SER A 40 2.59 5.88 -5.39
N TYR A 41 2.28 5.68 -4.11
CA TYR A 41 3.08 4.85 -3.20
C TYR A 41 3.24 3.42 -3.72
N PHE A 42 2.15 2.80 -4.17
CA PHE A 42 2.21 1.46 -4.74
C PHE A 42 2.83 1.41 -6.12
N LEU A 43 2.61 2.43 -6.96
CA LEU A 43 3.24 2.54 -8.27
C LEU A 43 4.77 2.55 -8.13
N LEU A 44 5.30 3.36 -7.23
CA LEU A 44 6.75 3.39 -6.95
C LEU A 44 7.23 2.09 -6.33
N GLN A 45 6.45 1.47 -5.45
CA GLN A 45 6.79 0.17 -4.88
C GLN A 45 6.89 -0.92 -5.96
N LEU A 46 6.01 -0.92 -6.96
CA LEU A 46 6.05 -1.87 -8.07
C LEU A 46 7.35 -1.73 -8.88
N PHE A 47 7.78 -0.51 -9.17
CA PHE A 47 9.06 -0.26 -9.83
C PHE A 47 10.26 -0.63 -8.95
N SER A 48 10.19 -0.30 -7.65
CA SER A 48 11.27 -0.59 -6.70
C SER A 48 11.48 -2.10 -6.46
N GLN A 49 10.45 -2.91 -6.68
CA GLN A 49 10.51 -4.37 -6.49
C GLN A 49 10.86 -5.13 -7.77
N GLN A 50 11.11 -4.45 -8.89
CA GLN A 50 11.65 -5.11 -10.06
C GLN A 50 13.09 -5.56 -9.79
N PHE A 51 13.32 -6.87 -9.90
CA PHE A 51 14.64 -7.47 -9.77
C PHE A 51 15.56 -6.91 -10.86
N ILE A 52 16.43 -5.97 -10.49
CA ILE A 52 17.59 -5.64 -11.31
C ILE A 52 18.47 -6.88 -11.28
N ASN A 53 18.62 -7.55 -12.43
CA ASN A 53 19.57 -8.65 -12.59
C ASN A 53 20.94 -8.15 -12.11
N ALA A 54 21.33 -8.50 -10.89
CA ALA A 54 22.62 -8.14 -10.33
C ALA A 54 23.70 -9.16 -10.74
N LYS A 55 23.27 -10.37 -11.13
CA LYS A 55 24.13 -11.52 -11.43
C LYS A 55 24.91 -11.35 -12.73
N ASN A 56 24.27 -10.83 -13.79
CA ASN A 56 24.93 -10.51 -15.06
C ASN A 56 25.84 -9.28 -14.96
N THR A 57 25.52 -8.30 -14.10
CA THR A 57 26.38 -7.12 -13.84
C THR A 57 27.66 -7.49 -13.08
N ALA A 58 27.57 -8.30 -12.02
CA ALA A 58 28.75 -8.76 -11.28
C ALA A 58 29.64 -9.71 -12.10
N ALA A 59 29.03 -10.55 -12.95
CA ALA A 59 29.75 -11.41 -13.88
C ALA A 59 30.49 -10.63 -14.97
N GLU A 60 29.95 -9.49 -15.41
CA GLU A 60 30.60 -8.62 -16.39
C GLU A 60 31.74 -7.79 -15.76
N LEU A 61 31.56 -7.28 -14.54
CA LEU A 61 32.61 -6.57 -13.79
C LEU A 61 33.80 -7.46 -13.45
N SER A 62 33.57 -8.71 -13.04
CA SER A 62 34.65 -9.68 -12.79
C SER A 62 35.40 -10.08 -14.08
N ARG A 63 34.70 -10.19 -15.22
CA ARG A 63 35.32 -10.40 -16.53
C ARG A 63 36.17 -9.21 -17.00
N GLN A 64 35.77 -7.98 -16.67
CA GLN A 64 36.54 -6.78 -17.00
C GLN A 64 37.77 -6.63 -16.10
N LEU A 65 37.68 -6.92 -14.80
CA LEU A 65 38.82 -6.88 -13.90
C LEU A 65 39.90 -7.92 -14.29
N ASN A 66 39.47 -9.11 -14.73
CA ASN A 66 40.36 -10.17 -15.23
C ASN A 66 41.00 -9.84 -16.60
N ARG A 67 40.54 -8.79 -17.30
CA ARG A 67 41.07 -8.39 -18.62
C ARG A 67 42.05 -7.22 -18.55
N SER A 68 42.03 -6.44 -17.48
CA SER A 68 42.85 -5.23 -17.32
C SER A 68 44.08 -5.40 -16.44
N VAL A 69 44.28 -6.54 -15.78
CA VAL A 69 45.53 -6.85 -15.07
C VAL A 69 46.48 -7.60 -16.01
N GLN A 70 47.38 -6.85 -16.67
CA GLN A 70 48.64 -7.42 -17.14
C GLN A 70 49.48 -7.78 -15.91
N PRO A 71 50.07 -8.98 -15.78
CA PRO A 71 50.93 -9.29 -14.65
C PRO A 71 52.23 -8.48 -14.79
N ILE A 72 52.37 -7.40 -14.02
CA ILE A 72 53.67 -6.77 -13.78
C ILE A 72 54.36 -7.60 -12.70
N HIS A 73 55.47 -8.22 -13.09
CA HIS A 73 56.31 -9.05 -12.23
C HIS A 73 57.04 -8.16 -11.21
N ILE A 74 56.56 -8.06 -9.97
CA ILE A 74 57.39 -7.61 -8.85
C ILE A 74 57.34 -8.67 -7.77
N VAL A 75 58.53 -9.20 -7.53
CA VAL A 75 58.91 -10.22 -6.56
C VAL A 75 58.38 -9.88 -5.17
N GLU A 76 57.65 -10.83 -4.62
CA GLU A 76 57.56 -11.24 -3.21
C GLU A 76 58.21 -10.29 -2.18
N PHE A 77 57.39 -9.58 -1.40
CA PHE A 77 57.85 -9.12 -0.08
C PHE A 77 56.71 -9.04 0.94
N ALA A 78 56.94 -9.81 2.01
CA ALA A 78 56.39 -9.70 3.35
C ALA A 78 54.89 -10.01 3.56
N GLY A 79 54.69 -11.19 4.16
CA GLY A 79 54.18 -11.17 5.53
C GLY A 79 52.78 -11.75 5.73
N SER A 80 52.74 -13.06 5.95
CA SER A 80 52.04 -13.69 7.07
C SER A 80 50.68 -13.09 7.49
N ALA A 81 49.60 -13.67 6.98
CA ALA A 81 48.40 -13.96 7.77
C ALA A 81 47.54 -14.98 7.01
N GLU A 82 47.89 -16.26 7.10
CA GLU A 82 46.89 -17.32 6.98
C GLU A 82 45.93 -17.19 8.16
N HIS A 83 44.77 -16.58 7.93
CA HIS A 83 43.63 -16.76 8.80
C HIS A 83 42.43 -17.13 7.94
N HIS A 84 41.97 -18.35 8.19
CA HIS A 84 40.63 -18.85 7.95
C HIS A 84 39.60 -17.75 7.74
N GLY A 85 39.06 -17.75 6.54
CA GLY A 85 37.85 -17.02 6.20
C GLY A 85 37.44 -17.57 4.86
N GLU A 86 36.73 -18.70 4.86
CA GLU A 86 35.69 -18.85 3.85
C GLU A 86 34.95 -17.51 3.87
N ALA A 87 35.12 -16.73 2.80
CA ALA A 87 34.31 -15.55 2.61
C ALA A 87 32.90 -16.11 2.55
N PHE A 88 32.24 -16.09 3.70
CA PHE A 88 30.81 -16.20 3.86
C PHE A 88 30.28 -15.01 3.07
N VAL A 89 30.18 -15.20 1.76
CA VAL A 89 29.23 -14.49 0.94
C VAL A 89 27.94 -14.86 1.61
N MET A 90 27.38 -13.89 2.35
CA MET A 90 25.99 -13.92 2.76
C MET A 90 25.19 -14.12 1.46
N ASP A 91 24.99 -15.39 1.08
CA ASP A 91 23.94 -15.84 0.18
C ASP A 91 22.63 -15.68 0.94
N ASP A 92 22.35 -14.44 1.33
CA ASP A 92 21.12 -14.05 2.00
C ASP A 92 20.25 -13.28 1.00
N ARG A 93 20.39 -13.60 -0.28
CA ARG A 93 19.41 -13.25 -1.29
C ARG A 93 18.40 -14.37 -1.31
N ILE A 94 17.45 -14.31 -0.38
CA ILE A 94 16.14 -14.91 -0.59
C ILE A 94 15.56 -14.23 -1.85
N ASP A 95 15.90 -14.76 -3.03
CA ASP A 95 15.39 -14.36 -4.34
C ASP A 95 13.94 -14.85 -4.43
N LEU A 96 13.05 -14.23 -3.66
CA LEU A 96 11.64 -14.56 -3.65
C LEU A 96 11.01 -13.97 -4.91
N PHE A 97 10.81 -14.80 -5.94
CA PHE A 97 10.25 -14.40 -7.24
C PHE A 97 8.99 -13.51 -7.10
N VAL A 98 8.20 -13.73 -6.05
CA VAL A 98 7.07 -12.87 -5.66
C VAL A 98 7.40 -12.16 -4.34
N PRO A 99 7.33 -10.81 -4.26
CA PRO A 99 7.60 -10.07 -3.03
C PRO A 99 6.43 -10.20 -2.03
N VAL A 100 6.38 -11.30 -1.28
CA VAL A 100 5.28 -11.63 -0.33
C VAL A 100 5.01 -10.50 0.68
N PHE A 101 6.05 -9.87 1.24
CA PHE A 101 5.88 -8.73 2.16
C PHE A 101 5.28 -7.50 1.47
N GLY A 102 5.56 -7.29 0.18
CA GLY A 102 4.95 -6.22 -0.62
C GLY A 102 3.46 -6.46 -0.85
N VAL A 103 3.07 -7.71 -1.09
CA VAL A 103 1.66 -8.12 -1.23
C VAL A 103 0.89 -7.89 0.07
N PHE A 104 1.44 -8.29 1.22
CA PHE A 104 0.79 -8.00 2.51
C PHE A 104 0.64 -6.50 2.75
N ARG A 105 1.68 -5.70 2.47
CA ARG A 105 1.61 -4.24 2.59
C ARG A 105 0.54 -3.64 1.68
N PHE A 106 0.40 -4.17 0.46
CA PHE A 106 -0.67 -3.80 -0.46
C PHE A 106 -2.05 -4.12 0.11
N LEU A 107 -2.29 -5.34 0.57
CA LEU A 107 -3.59 -5.77 1.10
C LEU A 107 -4.04 -4.91 2.29
N PHE A 108 -3.15 -4.61 3.24
CA PHE A 108 -3.50 -3.81 4.41
C PHE A 108 -3.87 -2.36 4.06
N LEU A 109 -3.05 -1.68 3.27
CA LEU A 109 -3.26 -0.26 2.93
C LEU A 109 -4.39 -0.08 1.91
N MET A 110 -4.48 -0.95 0.91
CA MET A 110 -5.61 -0.94 -0.04
C MET A 110 -6.90 -1.35 0.64
N GLY A 111 -6.86 -2.37 1.51
CA GLY A 111 -8.01 -2.79 2.31
C GLY A 111 -8.53 -1.67 3.19
N TRP A 112 -7.64 -0.98 3.91
CA TRP A 112 -8.03 0.18 4.72
C TRP A 112 -8.65 1.30 3.86
N MET A 113 -8.00 1.66 2.75
CA MET A 113 -8.54 2.68 1.84
C MET A 113 -9.92 2.28 1.29
N LYS A 114 -10.13 1.00 0.97
CA LYS A 114 -11.42 0.48 0.49
C LYS A 114 -12.51 0.54 1.54
N VAL A 115 -12.22 0.22 2.80
CA VAL A 115 -13.18 0.39 3.92
C VAL A 115 -13.62 1.85 4.03
N ALA A 116 -12.68 2.80 3.94
CA ALA A 116 -13.01 4.22 3.99
C ALA A 116 -13.84 4.67 2.77
N MET A 117 -13.63 4.06 1.61
CA MET A 117 -14.39 4.37 0.39
C MET A 117 -15.83 3.86 0.46
N CYS A 118 -16.08 2.67 0.98
CA CYS A 118 -17.44 2.16 1.16
C CYS A 118 -18.22 2.95 2.24
N LEU A 119 -17.54 3.43 3.28
CA LEU A 119 -18.17 4.21 4.36
C LEU A 119 -18.45 5.67 4.00
N ILE A 120 -17.98 6.17 2.85
CA ILE A 120 -18.15 7.58 2.50
C ILE A 120 -19.61 7.96 2.22
N ASN A 121 -20.38 7.01 1.70
CA ASN A 121 -21.80 7.20 1.39
C ASN A 121 -22.58 5.93 1.75
N PRO A 122 -22.97 5.76 3.03
CA PRO A 122 -23.62 4.54 3.52
C PRO A 122 -25.10 4.42 3.10
N PHE A 123 -25.60 5.36 2.30
CA PHE A 123 -26.97 5.42 1.80
C PHE A 123 -27.05 5.12 0.29
N GLY A 124 -25.99 4.53 -0.26
CA GLY A 124 -25.98 4.04 -1.63
C GLY A 124 -26.77 2.74 -1.77
N ASN A 125 -26.39 1.97 -2.80
CA ASN A 125 -26.95 0.66 -3.11
C ASN A 125 -25.86 -0.43 -3.07
N ASP A 126 -24.73 -0.17 -2.42
CA ASP A 126 -23.69 -1.17 -2.24
C ASP A 126 -24.14 -2.22 -1.22
N ASP A 127 -23.54 -3.42 -1.27
CA ASP A 127 -23.93 -4.54 -0.39
C ASP A 127 -23.79 -4.22 1.11
N GLU A 128 -22.87 -3.31 1.45
CA GLU A 128 -22.55 -2.89 2.82
C GLU A 128 -23.38 -1.67 3.29
N ASP A 129 -24.20 -1.08 2.40
CA ASP A 129 -24.99 0.12 2.69
C ASP A 129 -26.26 -0.19 3.50
N PHE A 130 -26.84 0.85 4.10
CA PHE A 130 -28.12 0.72 4.79
C PHE A 130 -29.26 0.43 3.81
N GLN A 131 -30.04 -0.61 4.09
CA GLN A 131 -31.25 -0.96 3.34
C GLN A 131 -32.43 -0.03 3.68
N ILE A 132 -32.30 1.27 3.36
CA ILE A 132 -33.30 2.30 3.67
C ILE A 132 -34.66 1.95 3.08
N LEU A 133 -34.68 1.35 1.88
CA LEU A 133 -35.91 0.95 1.21
C LEU A 133 -36.68 -0.12 2.01
N ASP A 134 -35.98 -1.11 2.56
CA ASP A 134 -36.62 -2.19 3.31
C ASP A 134 -37.11 -1.70 4.66
N ILE A 135 -36.35 -0.81 5.31
CA ILE A 135 -36.79 -0.11 6.51
C ILE A 135 -38.04 0.73 6.22
N LEU A 136 -38.08 1.46 5.11
CA LEU A 136 -39.22 2.29 4.75
C LEU A 136 -40.48 1.44 4.50
N LYS A 137 -40.34 0.35 3.72
CA LYS A 137 -41.45 -0.59 3.48
C LYS A 137 -41.98 -1.24 4.75
N TYR A 138 -41.12 -1.44 5.76
CA TYR A 138 -41.54 -1.98 7.05
C TYR A 138 -42.34 -0.96 7.89
N ASN A 139 -42.06 0.34 7.75
CA ASN A 139 -42.71 1.40 8.53
C ASN A 139 -43.98 1.98 7.89
N LEU A 140 -44.23 1.69 6.60
CA LEU A 140 -45.36 2.20 5.81
C LEU A 140 -46.46 1.14 5.70
#